data_AF-A0A4W3HKD6-F1
#
_entry.id   AF-A0A4W3HKD6-F1
#
_cell.length_a   1.000
_cell.length_b   1.000
_cell.length_c   1.000
_cell.angle_alpha   90.00
_cell.angle_beta   90.00
_cell.angle_gamma   90.00
#
_symmetry.space_group_name_H-M   'P 1'
#
loop_
_entity.id
_entity.type
_entity.pdbx_description
1 polymer ?
#
loop_
_entity_poly.entity_id
_entity_poly.type
_entity_poly.pdbx_seq_one_letter_code
_entity_poly.pdbx_strand_id
1 'polypeptide(L)'
;MEAAATSGAKERLWSALLALGFSAPEEAGRLPAVPRGGVWRGSSRTVFGKNMFDKPNMDAFQTVAHYLFVMLDQTRSNSLFRDCWPIYDKKMAVVFRKACYEW
;
A
#
# COMPACT_ATOMS: atom_id res chain seq x y z
N MET A 1 22.62 -17.21 6.38
CA MET A 1 22.68 -15.86 7.01
C MET A 1 21.70 -14.86 6.36
N GLU A 2 20.81 -15.27 5.44
CA GLU A 2 19.88 -14.38 4.71
C GLU A 2 18.56 -14.04 5.44
N ALA A 3 18.11 -14.87 6.38
CA ALA A 3 16.80 -14.68 7.03
C ALA A 3 16.73 -13.45 7.97
N ALA A 4 17.87 -12.97 8.48
CA ALA A 4 17.91 -11.81 9.37
C ALA A 4 17.74 -10.48 8.60
N ALA A 5 18.27 -10.39 7.38
CA ALA A 5 18.20 -9.19 6.55
C ALA A 5 16.77 -8.91 6.07
N THR A 6 16.02 -9.96 5.72
CA THR A 6 14.62 -9.85 5.30
C THR A 6 13.69 -9.49 6.46
N SER A 7 13.96 -10.00 7.67
CA SER A 7 13.23 -9.61 8.88
C SER A 7 13.43 -8.14 9.24
N GLY A 8 14.64 -7.60 9.10
CA GLY A 8 14.91 -6.18 9.32
C GLY A 8 14.27 -5.29 8.26
N ALA A 9 14.25 -5.72 7.00
CA ALA A 9 13.67 -4.97 5.91
C ALA A 9 12.15 -4.78 6.05
N LYS A 10 11.42 -5.83 6.46
CA LYS A 10 9.97 -5.75 6.64
C LYS A 10 9.56 -4.86 7.82
N GLU A 11 10.32 -4.90 8.92
CA GLU A 11 10.11 -4.02 10.07
C GLU A 11 10.37 -2.56 9.67
N ARG A 12 11.48 -2.28 8.96
CA ARG A 12 11.78 -0.94 8.45
C ARG A 12 10.71 -0.41 7.50
N LEU A 13 10.23 -1.24 6.57
CA LEU A 13 9.15 -0.88 5.67
C LEU A 13 7.89 -0.49 6.45
N TRP A 14 7.51 -1.32 7.41
CA TRP A 14 6.34 -1.07 8.24
C TRP A 14 6.50 0.20 9.08
N SER A 15 7.65 0.39 9.74
CA SER A 15 7.96 1.63 10.48
C SER A 15 7.94 2.86 9.59
N ALA A 16 8.47 2.77 8.37
CA ALA A 16 8.47 3.89 7.41
C ALA A 16 7.05 4.25 6.96
N LEU A 17 6.21 3.25 6.67
CA LEU A 17 4.80 3.47 6.34
C LEU A 17 4.05 4.16 7.48
N LEU A 18 4.26 3.71 8.72
CA LEU A 18 3.68 4.37 9.89
C LEU A 18 4.17 5.81 10.05
N ALA A 19 5.47 6.07 9.83
CA ALA A 19 6.04 7.41 9.91
C ALA A 19 5.51 8.37 8.83
N LEU A 20 5.17 7.85 7.65
CA LEU A 20 4.52 8.61 6.58
C LEU A 20 3.04 8.91 6.87
N GLY A 21 2.47 8.28 7.90
CA GLY A 21 1.05 8.41 8.23
C GLY A 21 0.16 7.51 7.38
N PHE A 22 0.65 6.32 6.98
CA PHE A 22 -0.14 5.33 6.26
C PHE A 22 -1.37 4.91 7.10
N SER A 23 -2.51 5.55 6.86
CA SER A 23 -3.84 5.19 7.33
C SER A 23 -4.70 4.76 6.15
N ALA A 24 -5.58 3.78 6.36
CA ALA A 24 -6.36 3.16 5.29
C ALA A 24 -7.31 4.17 4.59
N PRO A 25 -7.68 3.93 3.31
CA PRO A 25 -8.34 4.92 2.46
C PRO A 25 -9.82 5.21 2.79
N GLU A 26 -10.39 4.68 3.88
CA GLU A 26 -11.73 5.11 4.32
C GLU A 26 -11.71 6.51 4.97
N GLU A 27 -10.52 7.02 5.35
CA GLU A 27 -10.35 8.30 6.03
C GLU A 27 -9.89 9.47 5.13
N ALA A 28 -9.98 9.37 3.80
CA ALA A 28 -9.75 10.51 2.91
C ALA A 28 -10.84 11.61 2.98
N GLY A 29 -11.82 11.46 3.87
CA GLY A 29 -12.85 12.47 4.14
C GLY A 29 -12.79 13.12 5.53
N ARG A 30 -12.18 12.49 6.55
CA ARG A 30 -12.04 13.03 7.91
C ARG A 30 -10.91 12.28 8.62
N LEU A 31 -9.84 12.99 9.00
CA LEU A 31 -9.02 12.58 10.15
C LEU A 31 -9.79 12.95 11.44
N PRO A 32 -9.53 12.35 12.62
CA PRO A 32 -8.44 11.43 12.97
C PRO A 32 -8.89 10.12 13.67
N ALA A 33 -8.18 9.00 13.48
CA ALA A 33 -7.80 8.13 14.60
C ALA A 33 -6.73 7.09 14.24
N VAL A 34 -5.61 7.17 14.95
CA VAL A 34 -4.64 6.09 15.13
C VAL A 34 -5.33 4.87 15.77
N PRO A 35 -5.40 3.69 15.13
CA PRO A 35 -5.70 2.47 15.87
C PRO A 35 -4.41 2.02 16.55
N ARG A 36 -4.35 2.24 17.86
CA ARG A 36 -3.40 1.53 18.73
C ARG A 36 -3.74 0.05 18.68
N GLY A 37 -2.96 -0.68 17.90
CA GLY A 37 -2.94 -2.15 17.90
C GLY A 37 -4.03 -2.79 17.06
N GLY A 38 -3.60 -3.39 15.95
CA GLY A 38 -4.27 -4.57 15.41
C GLY A 38 -5.15 -4.35 14.18
N VAL A 39 -4.55 -4.59 13.01
CA VAL A 39 -5.18 -5.13 11.81
C VAL A 39 -6.20 -4.23 11.10
N TRP A 40 -5.73 -3.56 10.06
CA TRP A 40 -6.55 -2.88 9.06
C TRP A 40 -7.22 -3.87 8.10
N ARG A 41 -8.40 -3.52 7.57
CA ARG A 41 -9.13 -4.30 6.55
C ARG A 41 -9.42 -3.37 5.36
N GLY A 42 -8.79 -3.63 4.21
CA GLY A 42 -9.18 -2.97 2.96
C GLY A 42 -10.52 -3.50 2.44
N SER A 43 -10.92 -3.11 1.21
CA SER A 43 -12.06 -3.74 0.51
C SER A 43 -11.88 -5.25 0.28
N SER A 44 -10.67 -5.76 0.48
CA SER A 44 -10.34 -7.17 0.65
C SER A 44 -9.86 -7.41 2.09
N ARG A 45 -10.01 -8.65 2.58
CA ARG A 45 -9.67 -9.12 3.96
C ARG A 45 -8.17 -9.01 4.34
N THR A 46 -7.44 -8.08 3.71
CA THR A 46 -6.00 -7.90 3.80
C THR A 46 -5.62 -7.18 5.07
N VAL A 47 -4.89 -7.91 5.91
CA VAL A 47 -4.30 -7.40 7.14
C VAL A 47 -2.99 -6.70 6.81
N PHE A 48 -2.95 -5.39 7.03
CA PHE A 48 -1.71 -4.61 6.92
C PHE A 48 -0.90 -4.69 8.21
N GLY A 49 0.40 -4.91 8.07
CA GLY A 49 1.32 -5.00 9.19
C GLY A 49 2.68 -5.50 8.73
N LYS A 50 3.62 -5.62 9.68
CA LYS A 50 5.00 -6.05 9.40
C LYS A 50 5.15 -7.37 8.63
N ASN A 51 4.19 -8.27 8.76
CA ASN A 51 4.20 -9.58 8.09
C ASN A 51 3.32 -9.62 6.83
N MET A 52 2.84 -8.48 6.33
CA MET A 52 1.90 -8.44 5.19
C MET A 52 2.48 -8.99 3.88
N PHE A 53 3.80 -9.08 3.79
CA PHE A 53 4.53 -9.65 2.65
C PHE A 53 5.26 -10.96 2.98
N ASP A 54 4.98 -11.60 4.13
CA ASP A 54 5.51 -12.95 4.42
C ASP A 54 4.98 -13.99 3.40
N LYS A 55 3.83 -13.69 2.76
CA LYS A 55 3.29 -14.40 1.60
C LYS A 55 3.02 -13.39 0.49
N PRO A 56 3.01 -13.80 -0.79
CA PRO A 56 2.58 -12.95 -1.89
C PRO A 56 1.19 -12.36 -1.61
N ASN A 57 1.13 -11.04 -1.49
CA ASN A 57 -0.07 -10.31 -1.10
C ASN A 57 -0.29 -9.17 -2.07
N MET A 58 -1.05 -9.45 -3.13
CA MET A 58 -1.29 -8.51 -4.21
C MET A 58 -2.09 -7.29 -3.74
N ASP A 59 -3.06 -7.50 -2.85
CA ASP A 59 -3.88 -6.41 -2.32
C ASP A 59 -3.01 -5.45 -1.50
N ALA A 60 -2.12 -5.98 -0.64
CA ALA A 60 -1.21 -5.14 0.12
C ALA A 60 -0.23 -4.38 -0.78
N PHE A 61 0.32 -5.04 -1.81
CA PHE A 61 1.17 -4.38 -2.79
C PHE A 61 0.45 -3.22 -3.48
N GLN A 62 -0.75 -3.46 -4.00
CA GLN A 62 -1.53 -2.47 -4.73
C GLN A 62 -1.83 -1.23 -3.89
N THR A 63 -2.30 -1.42 -2.65
CA THR A 63 -2.59 -0.30 -1.74
C THR A 63 -1.33 0.45 -1.30
N VAL A 64 -0.28 -0.27 -0.91
CA VAL A 64 0.97 0.37 -0.44
C VAL A 64 1.65 1.11 -1.58
N ALA A 65 1.74 0.52 -2.77
CA ALA A 65 2.37 1.15 -3.92
C ALA A 65 1.64 2.44 -4.32
N HIS A 66 0.31 2.39 -4.47
CA HIS A 66 -0.48 3.57 -4.82
C HIS A 66 -0.28 4.70 -3.80
N TYR A 67 -0.35 4.38 -2.50
CA TYR A 67 -0.10 5.36 -1.43
C TYR A 67 1.28 6.00 -1.53
N LEU A 68 2.33 5.20 -1.75
CA LEU A 68 3.69 5.72 -1.84
C LEU A 68 3.86 6.66 -3.03
N PHE A 69 3.29 6.33 -4.19
CA PHE A 69 3.32 7.23 -5.35
C PHE A 69 2.59 8.54 -5.07
N VAL A 70 1.41 8.45 -4.44
CA VAL A 70 0.63 9.62 -4.05
C VAL A 70 1.41 10.54 -3.09
N MET A 71 2.12 9.96 -2.12
CA MET A 71 2.98 10.69 -1.19
C MET A 71 4.19 11.34 -1.87
N LEU A 72 4.69 10.77 -2.96
CA LEU A 72 5.82 11.32 -3.72
C LEU A 72 5.39 12.46 -4.64
N ASP A 73 4.32 12.26 -5.42
CA ASP A 73 3.74 13.26 -6.31
C ASP A 73 2.26 12.95 -6.55
N GLN A 74 1.41 13.67 -5.82
CA GLN A 74 -0.05 13.54 -5.94
C GLN A 74 -0.55 13.85 -7.36
N THR A 75 0.02 14.85 -8.03
CA THR A 75 -0.48 15.34 -9.32
C THR A 75 -0.20 14.33 -10.42
N ARG A 76 1.04 13.82 -10.45
CA ARG A 76 1.43 12.76 -11.38
C ARG A 76 0.71 11.44 -11.05
N SER A 77 0.45 11.14 -9.77
CA SER A 77 -0.27 9.93 -9.36
C SER A 77 -1.72 9.95 -9.83
N ASN A 78 -2.39 11.08 -9.66
CA ASN A 78 -3.78 11.23 -10.07
C ASN A 78 -3.96 11.08 -11.59
N SER A 79 -2.98 11.50 -12.39
CA SER A 79 -3.04 11.33 -13.86
C SER A 79 -2.69 9.91 -14.28
N LEU A 80 -1.64 9.32 -13.71
CA LEU A 80 -1.09 8.03 -14.11
C LEU A 80 -1.96 6.85 -13.64
N PHE A 81 -2.58 6.93 -12.45
CA PHE A 81 -3.43 5.87 -11.92
C PHE A 81 -4.93 6.05 -12.20
N ARG A 82 -5.33 7.15 -12.87
CA ARG A 82 -6.73 7.52 -13.11
C ARG A 82 -7.60 6.38 -13.64
N ASP A 83 -7.08 5.61 -14.58
CA ASP A 83 -7.83 4.59 -15.32
C ASP A 83 -7.66 3.17 -14.74
N CYS A 84 -6.87 3.01 -13.69
CA CYS A 84 -6.55 1.71 -13.11
C CYS A 84 -6.66 1.64 -11.58
N TRP A 85 -7.03 2.75 -10.93
CA TRP A 85 -7.27 2.81 -9.49
C TRP A 85 -8.66 3.40 -9.19
N PRO A 86 -9.48 2.79 -8.31
CA PRO A 86 -9.24 1.53 -7.58
C PRO A 86 -9.28 0.30 -8.49
N ILE A 87 -8.57 -0.76 -8.11
CA ILE A 87 -8.49 -2.00 -8.90
C ILE A 87 -9.69 -2.88 -8.60
N TYR A 88 -10.55 -3.11 -9.60
CA TYR A 88 -11.73 -3.98 -9.46
C TYR A 88 -11.59 -5.34 -10.15
N ASP A 89 -10.73 -5.44 -11.17
CA ASP A 89 -10.56 -6.64 -11.96
C ASP A 89 -9.09 -6.93 -12.30
N LYS A 90 -8.85 -8.13 -12.85
CA LYS A 90 -7.50 -8.59 -13.22
C LYS A 90 -6.87 -7.76 -14.35
N LYS A 91 -7.66 -7.16 -15.24
CA LYS A 91 -7.17 -6.33 -16.34
C LYS A 91 -6.64 -5.01 -15.80
N MET A 92 -7.40 -4.35 -14.91
CA MET A 92 -6.95 -3.16 -14.18
C MET A 92 -5.71 -3.44 -13.34
N ALA A 93 -5.61 -4.61 -12.69
CA ALA A 93 -4.41 -5.00 -11.95
C ALA A 93 -3.15 -5.14 -12.84
N VAL A 94 -3.30 -5.49 -14.12
CA VAL A 94 -2.18 -5.51 -15.08
C VAL A 94 -1.81 -4.10 -15.48
N VAL A 95 -2.79 -3.25 -15.81
CA VAL A 95 -2.56 -1.84 -16.18
C VAL A 95 -1.91 -1.08 -15.03
N PHE A 96 -2.40 -1.24 -13.80
CA PHE A 96 -1.82 -0.65 -12.60
C PHE A 96 -0.35 -1.04 -12.41
N ARG A 97 -0.04 -2.33 -12.52
CA ARG A 97 1.36 -2.80 -12.41
C ARG A 97 2.24 -2.20 -13.49
N LYS A 98 1.76 -2.13 -14.74
CA LYS A 98 2.50 -1.47 -15.84
C LYS A 98 2.76 -0.01 -15.53
N ALA A 99 1.75 0.71 -15.03
CA ALA A 99 1.86 2.10 -14.65
C ALA A 99 2.88 2.31 -13.51
N CYS A 100 2.91 1.43 -12.51
CA CYS A 100 3.95 1.45 -11.47
C CYS A 100 5.38 1.27 -12.02
N TYR A 101 5.57 0.48 -13.08
CA TYR A 101 6.88 0.31 -13.72
C TYR A 101 7.28 1.50 -14.61
N GLU A 102 6.31 2.27 -15.11
CA GLU A 102 6.54 3.43 -15.98
C GLU A 102 6.73 4.74 -15.21
N TRP A 103 6.49 4.72 -13.90
CA TRP A 103 6.72 5.85 -13.01
C TRP A 103 8.20 6.18 -12.83
#